data_AF-A0A7K9MAH9-F1
#
_entry.id   AF-A0A7K9MAH9-F1
#
_cell.length_a   1.000
_cell.length_b   1.000
_cell.length_c   1.000
_cell.angle_alpha   90.00
_cell.angle_beta   90.00
_cell.angle_gamma   90.00
#
_symmetry.space_group_name_H-M   'P 1'
#
loop_
_entity.id
_entity.type
_entity.pdbx_description
1 polymer ?
#
loop_
_entity_poly.entity_id
_entity_poly.type
_entity_poly.pdbx_seq_one_letter_code
_entity_poly.pdbx_strand_id
1 'polypeptide(L)'
;RAGRCQPGVCFRLFSRLRFQNMLEFQTPELLRMPLQELCLHTKLLAPINCPIVDFLLKAPDPPPALIVRNAVQMLKTIDAMDPWEDLTELGYHLTELPVEPHLGKMVLCAVVLKCLDPILTIACTLAYRDPFVLPTLASQKRAAMLCRKRFTAGTFSDHMALLRAFQAWQKARSDGWERAFCEKNFLSQATMETIVGMRTQLLGQLRASGFVRARGGADIRDVNTNSENWAVVKAALVAGMYPNLVHVDRESLVLTGPKEKKVRFHPTSVLSQPQYKKIPPANGQAAAIQALPTDWLIYDEMTRAHRIANVRCCSVVTPVTVSLFCGPARLPSNALQEPSSFGGDGVSDNSDSEMEDQTTANLALLKLDEWLHLRLDPEVS
;
A
#
# COMPACT_ATOMS: atom_id res chain seq x y z
N ARG A 1 -9.87 -37.73 -12.08
CA ARG A 1 -9.86 -37.14 -13.44
C ARG A 1 -9.32 -38.09 -14.51
N ALA A 2 -8.34 -38.97 -14.23
CA ALA A 2 -7.77 -39.90 -15.22
C ALA A 2 -8.69 -41.05 -15.66
N GLY A 3 -9.80 -41.30 -14.95
CA GLY A 3 -10.74 -42.40 -15.26
C GLY A 3 -12.02 -41.98 -16.00
N ARG A 4 -12.04 -40.83 -16.71
CA ARG A 4 -13.28 -40.33 -17.33
C ARG A 4 -13.72 -41.11 -18.57
N CYS A 5 -12.79 -41.73 -19.30
CA CYS A 5 -13.08 -42.42 -20.56
C CYS A 5 -12.70 -43.90 -20.53
N GLN A 6 -11.65 -44.25 -19.77
CA GLN A 6 -11.12 -45.61 -19.64
C GLN A 6 -10.27 -45.70 -18.36
N PRO A 7 -9.84 -46.89 -17.91
CA PRO A 7 -8.90 -47.03 -16.81
C PRO A 7 -7.64 -46.18 -17.05
N GLY A 8 -7.32 -45.32 -16.09
CA GLY A 8 -6.22 -44.36 -16.22
C GLY A 8 -5.27 -44.40 -15.03
N VAL A 9 -4.09 -43.83 -15.21
CA VAL A 9 -3.03 -43.76 -14.20
C VAL A 9 -2.95 -42.33 -13.65
N CYS A 10 -2.74 -42.19 -12.33
CA CYS A 10 -2.54 -40.90 -11.68
C CYS A 10 -1.15 -40.88 -11.03
N PHE A 11 -0.25 -40.06 -11.57
CA PHE A 11 1.09 -39.86 -11.02
C PHE A 11 1.05 -38.84 -9.89
N ARG A 12 1.44 -39.25 -8.68
CA ARG A 12 1.50 -38.39 -7.49
C ARG A 12 2.96 -38.01 -7.21
N LEU A 13 3.29 -36.72 -7.33
CA LEU A 13 4.66 -36.21 -7.15
C LEU A 13 4.99 -35.93 -5.66
N PHE A 14 4.65 -36.86 -4.78
CA PHE A 14 4.95 -36.81 -3.35
C PHE A 14 5.12 -38.22 -2.79
N SER A 15 5.92 -38.36 -1.73
CA SER A 15 6.16 -39.65 -1.07
C SER A 15 4.92 -40.15 -0.32
N ARG A 16 4.87 -41.46 -0.04
CA ARG A 16 3.82 -42.06 0.80
C ARG A 16 3.81 -41.46 2.20
N LEU A 17 4.99 -41.22 2.78
CA LEU A 17 5.11 -40.56 4.08
C LEU A 17 4.46 -39.17 4.06
N ARG A 18 4.70 -38.37 3.00
CA ARG A 18 4.06 -37.06 2.88
C ARG A 18 2.55 -37.19 2.77
N PHE A 19 2.05 -38.13 1.96
CA PHE A 19 0.62 -38.39 1.80
C PHE A 19 -0.08 -38.75 3.12
N GLN A 20 0.54 -39.61 3.93
CA GLN A 20 -0.01 -40.01 5.24
C GLN A 20 -0.06 -38.86 6.26
N ASN A 21 0.75 -37.81 6.06
CA ASN A 21 0.79 -36.63 6.91
C ASN A 21 0.07 -35.41 6.29
N MET A 22 -0.59 -35.55 5.14
CA MET A 22 -1.40 -34.47 4.57
C MET A 22 -2.71 -34.34 5.35
N LEU A 23 -3.18 -33.11 5.52
CA LEU A 23 -4.54 -32.86 6.00
C LEU A 23 -5.54 -33.51 5.03
N GLU A 24 -6.60 -34.10 5.57
CA GLU A 24 -7.67 -34.72 4.79
C GLU A 24 -8.38 -33.68 3.90
N PHE A 25 -8.58 -32.48 4.43
CA PHE A 25 -9.19 -31.36 3.74
C PHE A 25 -8.30 -30.12 3.81
N GLN A 26 -8.43 -29.24 2.81
CA GLN A 26 -7.81 -27.93 2.88
C GLN A 26 -8.55 -27.06 3.88
N THR A 27 -7.82 -26.22 4.61
CA THR A 27 -8.43 -25.20 5.46
C THR A 27 -9.32 -24.27 4.63
N PRO A 28 -10.56 -23.98 5.08
CA PRO A 28 -11.48 -23.07 4.39
C PRO A 28 -10.85 -21.71 4.07
N GLU A 29 -11.27 -21.09 2.96
CA GLU A 29 -10.77 -19.77 2.54
C GLU A 29 -11.12 -18.66 3.53
N LEU A 30 -12.30 -18.75 4.15
CA LEU A 30 -12.77 -17.85 5.22
C LEU A 30 -11.79 -17.75 6.40
N LEU A 31 -10.97 -18.79 6.63
CA LEU A 31 -9.98 -18.83 7.71
C LEU A 31 -8.57 -18.41 7.26
N ARG A 32 -8.36 -18.16 5.96
CA ARG A 32 -7.03 -17.92 5.38
C ARG A 32 -6.89 -16.59 4.64
N MET A 33 -7.99 -16.02 4.16
CA MET A 33 -8.00 -14.80 3.35
C MET A 33 -8.27 -13.56 4.22
N PRO A 34 -7.80 -12.37 3.81
CA PRO A 34 -8.22 -11.10 4.41
C PRO A 34 -9.74 -10.94 4.35
N LEU A 35 -10.34 -10.36 5.40
CA LEU A 35 -11.80 -10.33 5.59
C LEU A 35 -12.45 -8.98 5.28
N GLN A 36 -11.70 -7.97 4.84
CA GLN A 36 -12.19 -6.60 4.66
C GLN A 36 -13.32 -6.54 3.62
N GLU A 37 -13.10 -7.11 2.43
CA GLU A 37 -14.13 -7.20 1.39
C GLU A 37 -15.36 -8.00 1.87
N LEU A 38 -15.12 -9.14 2.53
CA LEU A 38 -16.20 -9.94 3.11
C LEU A 38 -17.00 -9.15 4.16
N CYS A 39 -16.35 -8.34 5.00
CA CYS A 39 -17.02 -7.54 6.02
C CYS A 39 -17.93 -6.46 5.39
N LEU A 40 -17.49 -5.82 4.29
CA LEU A 40 -18.34 -4.88 3.54
C LEU A 40 -19.60 -5.58 3.01
N HIS A 41 -19.44 -6.72 2.32
CA HIS A 41 -20.58 -7.48 1.80
C HIS A 41 -21.46 -8.07 2.90
N THR A 42 -20.87 -8.49 4.02
CA THR A 42 -21.61 -8.98 5.19
C THR A 42 -22.55 -7.89 5.70
N LYS A 43 -22.09 -6.64 5.77
CA LYS A 43 -22.94 -5.54 6.25
C LYS A 43 -24.14 -5.27 5.33
N LEU A 44 -24.01 -5.46 4.01
CA LEU A 44 -25.12 -5.34 3.06
C LEU A 44 -26.20 -6.42 3.25
N LEU A 45 -25.82 -7.60 3.75
CA LEU A 45 -26.68 -8.78 3.83
C LEU A 45 -27.18 -9.07 5.25
N ALA A 46 -26.44 -8.62 6.26
CA ALA A 46 -26.77 -8.86 7.65
C ALA A 46 -28.07 -8.14 8.04
N PRO A 47 -28.87 -8.70 8.97
CA PRO A 47 -30.01 -7.99 9.52
C PRO A 47 -29.63 -6.63 10.10
N ILE A 48 -30.57 -5.69 10.07
CA ILE A 48 -30.41 -4.37 10.67
C ILE A 48 -29.97 -4.54 12.14
N ASN A 49 -28.99 -3.73 12.58
CA ASN A 49 -28.39 -3.77 13.91
C ASN A 49 -27.65 -5.07 14.28
N CYS A 50 -27.34 -5.95 13.31
CA CYS A 50 -26.48 -7.12 13.56
C CYS A 50 -25.01 -6.74 13.38
N PRO A 51 -24.16 -6.86 14.41
CA PRO A 51 -22.71 -6.70 14.25
C PRO A 51 -22.14 -7.72 13.26
N ILE A 52 -21.14 -7.32 12.48
CA ILE A 52 -20.55 -8.18 11.43
C ILE A 52 -19.95 -9.45 12.04
N VAL A 53 -19.32 -9.32 13.21
CA VAL A 53 -18.75 -10.45 13.95
C VAL A 53 -19.82 -11.48 14.32
N ASP A 54 -20.99 -11.06 14.80
CA ASP A 54 -22.06 -11.96 15.22
C ASP A 54 -22.69 -12.68 14.02
N PHE A 55 -22.71 -12.03 12.86
CA PHE A 55 -23.14 -12.67 11.62
C PHE A 55 -22.14 -13.75 11.17
N LEU A 56 -20.85 -13.42 11.11
CA LEU A 56 -19.81 -14.36 10.64
C LEU A 56 -19.58 -15.53 11.62
N LEU A 57 -19.89 -15.37 12.91
CA LEU A 57 -19.87 -16.45 13.89
C LEU A 57 -20.89 -17.57 13.59
N LYS A 58 -21.87 -17.32 12.71
CA LYS A 58 -22.86 -18.32 12.28
C LYS A 58 -22.38 -19.19 11.11
N ALA A 59 -21.21 -18.93 10.55
CA ALA A 59 -20.64 -19.76 9.49
C ALA A 59 -20.30 -21.17 10.02
N PRO A 60 -20.26 -22.21 9.15
CA PRO A 60 -19.90 -23.57 9.56
C PRO A 60 -18.53 -23.64 10.26
N ASP A 61 -17.54 -22.92 9.72
CA ASP A 61 -16.22 -22.74 10.29
C ASP A 61 -15.97 -21.23 10.48
N PRO A 62 -16.36 -20.66 11.63
CA PRO A 62 -16.31 -19.21 11.82
C PRO A 62 -14.87 -18.70 11.97
N PRO A 63 -14.53 -17.54 11.40
CA PRO A 63 -13.23 -16.92 11.60
C PRO A 63 -13.09 -16.44 13.06
N PRO A 64 -11.85 -16.36 13.60
CA PRO A 64 -11.65 -15.82 14.93
C PRO A 64 -12.17 -14.38 15.04
N ALA A 65 -12.96 -14.09 16.07
CA ALA A 65 -13.60 -12.78 16.27
C ALA A 65 -12.62 -11.59 16.23
N LEU A 66 -11.40 -11.78 16.72
CA LEU A 66 -10.34 -10.77 16.66
C LEU A 66 -9.97 -10.39 15.21
N ILE A 67 -9.92 -11.37 14.29
CA ILE A 67 -9.59 -11.12 12.89
C ILE A 67 -10.72 -10.33 12.21
N VAL A 68 -11.97 -10.67 12.51
CA VAL A 68 -13.14 -9.91 12.01
C VAL A 68 -13.10 -8.46 12.53
N ARG A 69 -12.90 -8.27 13.84
CA ARG A 69 -12.80 -6.92 14.43
C ARG A 69 -11.66 -6.11 13.84
N ASN A 70 -10.50 -6.72 13.57
CA ASN A 70 -9.39 -6.04 12.92
C ASN A 70 -9.74 -5.61 11.48
N ALA A 71 -10.46 -6.46 10.73
CA ALA A 71 -10.92 -6.12 9.39
C ALA A 71 -11.93 -4.96 9.41
N VAL A 72 -12.91 -5.01 10.32
CA VAL A 72 -13.88 -3.92 10.54
C VAL A 72 -13.17 -2.64 10.95
N GLN A 73 -12.19 -2.71 11.86
CA GLN A 73 -11.42 -1.55 12.28
C GLN A 73 -10.64 -0.93 11.10
N MET A 74 -10.07 -1.75 10.22
CA MET A 74 -9.42 -1.25 9.00
C MET A 74 -10.42 -0.54 8.08
N LEU A 75 -11.63 -1.08 7.91
CA LEU A 75 -12.69 -0.44 7.11
C LEU A 75 -13.10 0.92 7.71
N LYS A 76 -13.17 1.03 9.04
CA LYS A 76 -13.39 2.31 9.74
C LYS A 76 -12.24 3.28 9.52
N THR A 77 -10.99 2.82 9.61
CA THR A 77 -9.80 3.65 9.37
C THR A 77 -9.74 4.22 7.94
N ILE A 78 -10.27 3.51 6.95
CA ILE A 78 -10.33 4.02 5.57
C ILE A 78 -11.65 4.76 5.26
N ASP A 79 -12.50 5.04 6.27
CA ASP A 79 -13.81 5.68 6.15
C ASP A 79 -14.82 4.91 5.28
N ALA A 80 -14.63 3.61 5.07
CA ALA A 80 -15.60 2.75 4.38
C ALA A 80 -16.78 2.36 5.29
N MET A 81 -16.55 2.37 6.59
CA MET A 81 -17.57 2.19 7.62
C MET A 81 -17.48 3.32 8.64
N ASP A 82 -18.62 3.67 9.23
CA ASP A 82 -18.68 4.60 10.33
C ASP A 82 -18.38 3.90 11.69
N PRO A 83 -18.33 4.64 12.81
CA PRO A 83 -18.09 4.04 14.12
C PRO A 83 -19.09 2.96 14.54
N TRP A 84 -20.30 2.96 13.99
CA TRP A 84 -21.40 2.02 14.28
C TRP A 84 -21.43 0.80 13.34
N GLU A 85 -20.40 0.63 12.50
CA GLU A 85 -20.31 -0.43 11.48
C GLU A 85 -21.33 -0.28 10.34
N ASP A 86 -21.90 0.91 10.13
CA ASP A 86 -22.72 1.19 8.94
C ASP A 86 -21.84 1.63 7.77
N LEU A 87 -22.25 1.25 6.55
CA LEU A 87 -21.53 1.62 5.34
C LEU A 87 -21.69 3.11 5.08
N THR A 88 -20.56 3.78 4.82
CA THR A 88 -20.56 5.14 4.28
C THR A 88 -20.82 5.11 2.78
N GLU A 89 -21.06 6.28 2.15
CA GLU A 89 -21.13 6.38 0.68
C GLU A 89 -19.87 5.82 0.00
N LEU A 90 -18.69 6.07 0.59
CA LEU A 90 -17.44 5.46 0.13
C LEU A 90 -17.53 3.92 0.24
N GLY A 91 -17.97 3.40 1.39
CA GLY A 91 -18.16 1.97 1.61
C GLY A 91 -19.04 1.29 0.56
N TYR A 92 -20.17 1.91 0.20
CA TYR A 92 -21.04 1.42 -0.86
C TYR A 92 -20.31 1.33 -2.20
N HIS A 93 -19.62 2.39 -2.62
CA HIS A 93 -18.85 2.35 -3.87
C HIS A 93 -17.71 1.32 -3.85
N LEU A 94 -17.06 1.10 -2.70
CA LEU A 94 -16.01 0.09 -2.58
C LEU A 94 -16.54 -1.33 -2.76
N THR A 95 -17.80 -1.62 -2.41
CA THR A 95 -18.41 -2.95 -2.64
C THR A 95 -18.62 -3.29 -4.12
N GLU A 96 -18.61 -2.29 -5.00
CA GLU A 96 -18.80 -2.49 -6.45
C GLU A 96 -17.47 -2.72 -7.19
N LEU A 97 -16.33 -2.44 -6.55
CA LEU A 97 -15.01 -2.53 -7.19
C LEU A 97 -14.39 -3.93 -6.97
N PRO A 98 -13.87 -4.59 -8.02
CA PRO A 98 -13.32 -5.94 -7.94
C PRO A 98 -11.86 -5.95 -7.43
N VAL A 99 -11.59 -5.22 -6.36
CA VAL A 99 -10.28 -5.09 -5.70
C VAL A 99 -10.47 -4.91 -4.20
N GLU A 100 -9.41 -5.11 -3.42
CA GLU A 100 -9.47 -4.85 -1.99
C GLU A 100 -9.88 -3.39 -1.69
N PRO A 101 -10.63 -3.14 -0.59
CA PRO A 101 -11.22 -1.82 -0.32
C PRO A 101 -10.22 -0.65 -0.30
N HIS A 102 -9.00 -0.89 0.19
CA HIS A 102 -7.95 0.13 0.25
C HIS A 102 -7.43 0.51 -1.16
N LEU A 103 -7.33 -0.46 -2.07
CA LEU A 103 -7.01 -0.22 -3.49
C LEU A 103 -8.18 0.45 -4.22
N GLY A 104 -9.42 0.09 -3.88
CA GLY A 104 -10.60 0.79 -4.36
C GLY A 104 -10.58 2.27 -3.98
N LYS A 105 -10.30 2.59 -2.70
CA LYS A 105 -10.14 3.97 -2.21
C LYS A 105 -9.05 4.71 -2.97
N MET A 106 -7.90 4.07 -3.19
CA MET A 106 -6.81 4.61 -4.01
C MET A 106 -7.29 5.07 -5.39
N VAL A 107 -8.05 4.21 -6.06
CA VAL A 107 -8.53 4.44 -7.43
C VAL A 107 -9.59 5.54 -7.45
N LEU A 108 -10.52 5.56 -6.51
CA LEU A 108 -11.53 6.61 -6.39
C LEU A 108 -10.87 7.97 -6.09
N CYS A 109 -9.89 8.03 -5.20
CA CYS A 109 -9.09 9.24 -4.97
C CYS A 109 -8.37 9.69 -6.24
N ALA A 110 -7.85 8.78 -7.05
CA ALA A 110 -7.17 9.12 -8.30
C ALA A 110 -8.11 9.72 -9.36
N VAL A 111 -9.40 9.36 -9.36
CA VAL A 111 -10.42 10.02 -10.21
C VAL A 111 -10.54 11.49 -9.80
N VAL A 112 -10.68 11.77 -8.50
CA VAL A 112 -10.81 13.13 -7.96
C VAL A 112 -9.55 13.95 -8.22
N LEU A 113 -8.38 13.35 -8.01
CA LEU A 113 -7.07 13.98 -8.24
C LEU A 113 -6.68 14.05 -9.72
N LYS A 114 -7.49 13.47 -10.62
CA LYS A 114 -7.28 13.43 -12.07
C LYS A 114 -5.97 12.76 -12.49
N CYS A 115 -5.57 11.70 -11.79
CA CYS A 115 -4.36 10.91 -12.05
C CYS A 115 -4.66 9.40 -12.22
N LEU A 116 -5.79 9.08 -12.88
CA LEU A 116 -6.35 7.73 -12.87
C LEU A 116 -5.46 6.66 -13.53
N ASP A 117 -4.92 6.90 -14.72
CA ASP A 117 -4.20 5.89 -15.52
C ASP A 117 -2.99 5.24 -14.80
N PRO A 118 -2.07 6.02 -14.17
CA PRO A 118 -0.97 5.43 -13.42
C PRO A 118 -1.46 4.66 -12.19
N ILE A 119 -2.46 5.19 -11.48
CA ILE A 119 -3.01 4.52 -10.29
C ILE A 119 -3.74 3.24 -10.67
N LEU A 120 -4.48 3.22 -11.77
CA LEU A 120 -5.15 2.03 -12.26
C LEU A 120 -4.13 0.92 -12.56
N THR A 121 -2.96 1.26 -13.11
CA THR A 121 -1.86 0.31 -13.33
C THR A 121 -1.32 -0.21 -12.01
N ILE A 122 -1.02 0.68 -11.08
CA ILE A 122 -0.42 0.34 -9.79
C ILE A 122 -1.39 -0.53 -8.98
N ALA A 123 -2.63 -0.10 -8.80
CA ALA A 123 -3.66 -0.85 -8.06
C ALA A 123 -3.90 -2.25 -8.62
N CYS A 124 -4.00 -2.42 -9.95
CA CYS A 124 -4.14 -3.74 -10.56
C CYS A 124 -2.88 -4.62 -10.38
N THR A 125 -1.70 -4.01 -10.32
CA THR A 125 -0.46 -4.74 -10.07
C THR A 125 -0.40 -5.24 -8.62
N LEU A 126 -0.78 -4.38 -7.66
CA LEU A 126 -0.82 -4.72 -6.23
C LEU A 126 -1.90 -5.77 -5.93
N ALA A 127 -3.08 -5.66 -6.54
CA ALA A 127 -4.19 -6.60 -6.36
C ALA A 127 -3.90 -8.02 -6.87
N TYR A 128 -2.90 -8.20 -7.75
CA TYR A 128 -2.57 -9.50 -8.32
C TYR A 128 -1.20 -10.01 -7.88
N ARG A 129 -0.14 -9.44 -8.44
CA ARG A 129 1.24 -9.88 -8.19
C ARG A 129 2.26 -8.94 -8.80
N ASP A 130 3.40 -8.79 -8.12
CA ASP A 130 4.61 -8.19 -8.67
C ASP A 130 5.06 -8.91 -9.97
N PRO A 131 5.19 -8.20 -11.11
CA PRO A 131 5.59 -8.77 -12.40
C PRO A 131 7.09 -9.06 -12.48
N PHE A 132 7.92 -8.54 -11.58
CA PHE A 132 9.35 -8.82 -11.55
C PHE A 132 9.63 -10.24 -11.04
N VAL A 133 10.24 -11.05 -11.89
CA VAL A 133 10.64 -12.41 -11.58
C VAL A 133 12.02 -12.41 -10.93
N LEU A 134 12.13 -13.07 -9.78
CA LEU A 134 13.42 -13.31 -9.16
C LEU A 134 14.09 -14.53 -9.80
N PRO A 135 15.23 -14.37 -10.49
CA PRO A 135 15.92 -15.51 -11.09
C PRO A 135 16.45 -16.45 -10.00
N THR A 136 16.40 -17.75 -10.30
CA THR A 136 16.92 -18.80 -9.41
C THR A 136 18.44 -18.76 -9.31
N LEU A 137 19.11 -18.44 -10.42
CA LEU A 137 20.56 -18.28 -10.48
C LEU A 137 21.01 -17.03 -9.72
N ALA A 138 21.86 -17.23 -8.71
CA ALA A 138 22.36 -16.15 -7.86
C ALA A 138 23.10 -15.05 -8.65
N SER A 139 23.80 -15.42 -9.73
CA SER A 139 24.50 -14.49 -10.63
C SER A 139 23.57 -13.47 -11.28
N GLN A 140 22.32 -13.85 -11.57
CA GLN A 140 21.34 -13.00 -12.24
C GLN A 140 20.54 -12.13 -11.26
N LYS A 141 20.52 -12.44 -9.96
CA LYS A 141 19.77 -11.65 -8.96
C LYS A 141 20.21 -10.18 -8.93
N ARG A 142 21.51 -9.91 -9.06
CA ARG A 142 22.02 -8.53 -9.12
C ARG A 142 21.57 -7.80 -10.38
N ALA A 143 21.56 -8.48 -11.53
CA ALA A 143 21.08 -7.91 -12.78
C ALA A 143 19.58 -7.60 -12.71
N ALA A 144 18.77 -8.50 -12.16
CA ALA A 144 17.33 -8.28 -11.96
C ALA A 144 17.04 -7.07 -11.07
N MET A 145 17.75 -6.95 -9.94
CA MET A 145 17.63 -5.76 -9.06
C MET A 145 18.02 -4.47 -9.79
N LEU A 146 19.06 -4.49 -10.63
CA LEU A 146 19.46 -3.32 -11.41
C LEU A 146 18.43 -2.95 -12.48
N CYS A 147 17.84 -3.94 -13.16
CA CYS A 147 16.74 -3.72 -14.10
C CYS A 147 15.54 -3.05 -13.41
N ARG A 148 15.10 -3.57 -12.25
CA ARG A 148 14.03 -2.92 -11.45
C ARG A 148 14.40 -1.49 -11.06
N LYS A 149 15.64 -1.24 -10.59
CA LYS A 149 16.10 0.11 -10.20
C LYS A 149 16.04 1.10 -11.36
N ARG A 150 16.34 0.69 -12.61
CA ARG A 150 16.26 1.58 -13.80
C ARG A 150 14.87 2.14 -14.04
N PHE A 151 13.82 1.40 -13.67
CA PHE A 151 12.44 1.87 -13.80
C PHE A 151 12.05 2.91 -12.76
N THR A 152 12.83 3.12 -11.69
CA THR A 152 12.47 4.09 -10.63
C THR A 152 12.60 5.56 -11.04
N ALA A 153 13.40 5.88 -12.07
CA ALA A 153 13.77 7.26 -12.42
C ALA A 153 14.27 8.12 -11.23
N GLY A 154 14.89 7.49 -10.21
CA GLY A 154 15.36 8.22 -9.03
C GLY A 154 14.25 8.72 -8.09
N THR A 155 13.00 8.30 -8.27
CA THR A 155 11.85 8.77 -7.45
C THR A 155 11.73 8.11 -6.07
N PHE A 156 12.65 7.20 -5.72
CA PHE A 156 12.61 6.40 -4.49
C PHE A 156 11.27 5.66 -4.29
N SER A 157 10.78 5.03 -5.36
CA SER A 157 9.47 4.37 -5.36
C SER A 157 9.50 3.03 -6.12
N ASP A 158 9.09 1.96 -5.44
CA ASP A 158 8.76 0.69 -6.07
C ASP A 158 7.50 0.80 -6.95
N HIS A 159 6.49 1.56 -6.52
CA HIS A 159 5.27 1.81 -7.31
C HIS A 159 5.59 2.46 -8.68
N MET A 160 6.53 3.41 -8.72
CA MET A 160 7.04 3.99 -9.97
C MET A 160 7.73 2.92 -10.83
N ALA A 161 8.50 2.01 -10.23
CA ALA A 161 9.14 0.93 -10.97
C ALA A 161 8.11 -0.02 -11.60
N LEU A 162 7.03 -0.36 -10.88
CA LEU A 162 5.91 -1.15 -11.41
C LEU A 162 5.23 -0.43 -12.58
N LEU A 163 4.89 0.84 -12.41
CA LEU A 163 4.25 1.66 -13.44
C LEU A 163 5.09 1.74 -14.72
N ARG A 164 6.36 2.13 -14.60
CA ARG A 164 7.23 2.32 -15.78
C ARG A 164 7.59 0.99 -16.44
N ALA A 165 7.72 -0.10 -15.70
CA ALA A 165 7.91 -1.42 -16.28
C ALA A 165 6.70 -1.84 -17.12
N PHE A 166 5.48 -1.60 -16.62
CA PHE A 166 4.25 -1.88 -17.35
C PHE A 166 4.11 -1.01 -18.60
N GLN A 167 4.31 0.30 -18.50
CA GLN A 167 4.25 1.22 -19.65
C GLN A 167 5.28 0.86 -20.73
N ALA A 168 6.52 0.56 -20.33
CA ALA A 168 7.57 0.15 -21.26
C ALA A 168 7.27 -1.22 -21.90
N TRP A 169 6.69 -2.16 -21.15
CA TRP A 169 6.21 -3.43 -21.69
C TRP A 169 5.06 -3.24 -22.67
N GLN A 170 4.09 -2.36 -22.39
CA GLN A 170 2.99 -2.06 -23.30
C GLN A 170 3.51 -1.53 -24.65
N LYS A 171 4.53 -0.66 -24.62
CA LYS A 171 5.20 -0.20 -25.85
C LYS A 171 5.92 -1.35 -26.56
N ALA A 172 6.66 -2.19 -25.84
CA ALA A 172 7.30 -3.35 -26.46
C ALA A 172 6.29 -4.31 -27.11
N ARG A 173 5.09 -4.44 -26.50
CA ARG A 173 3.98 -5.24 -27.04
C ARG A 173 3.36 -4.61 -28.29
N SER A 174 3.17 -3.29 -28.33
CA SER A 174 2.68 -2.63 -29.56
C SER A 174 3.66 -2.79 -30.72
N ASP A 175 4.95 -2.82 -30.40
CA ASP A 175 6.04 -2.95 -31.36
C ASP A 175 6.39 -4.43 -31.69
N GLY A 176 5.75 -5.41 -31.05
CA GLY A 176 5.90 -6.84 -31.32
C GLY A 176 7.17 -7.51 -30.78
N TRP A 177 7.80 -6.96 -29.74
CA TRP A 177 9.01 -7.52 -29.11
C TRP A 177 8.89 -7.69 -27.59
N GLU A 178 7.66 -7.84 -27.08
CA GLU A 178 7.35 -7.97 -25.65
C GLU A 178 8.06 -9.14 -24.97
N ARG A 179 8.24 -10.27 -25.67
CA ARG A 179 8.93 -11.43 -25.11
C ARG A 179 10.39 -11.12 -24.81
N ALA A 180 11.10 -10.52 -25.78
CA ALA A 180 12.49 -10.08 -25.60
C ALA A 180 12.60 -8.99 -24.51
N PHE A 181 11.61 -8.09 -24.43
CA PHE A 181 11.54 -7.10 -23.36
C PHE A 181 11.42 -7.76 -21.98
N CYS A 182 10.53 -8.74 -21.82
CA CYS A 182 10.31 -9.46 -20.56
C CYS A 182 11.55 -10.23 -20.13
N GLU A 183 12.18 -10.96 -21.04
CA GLU A 183 13.42 -11.71 -20.78
C GLU A 183 14.56 -10.78 -20.32
N LYS A 184 14.76 -9.66 -21.03
CA LYS A 184 15.81 -8.66 -20.71
C LYS A 184 15.60 -7.99 -19.35
N ASN A 185 14.35 -7.77 -18.94
CA ASN A 185 14.00 -7.02 -17.74
C ASN A 185 13.55 -7.89 -16.57
N PHE A 186 13.62 -9.22 -16.70
CA PHE A 186 13.16 -10.18 -15.69
C PHE A 186 11.69 -9.97 -15.32
N LEU A 187 10.81 -9.87 -16.32
CA LEU A 187 9.38 -9.68 -16.13
C LEU A 187 8.59 -10.91 -16.59
N SER A 188 7.46 -11.16 -15.94
CA SER A 188 6.51 -12.20 -16.33
C SER A 188 5.50 -11.66 -17.34
N GLN A 189 5.56 -12.13 -18.59
CA GLN A 189 4.60 -11.75 -19.63
C GLN A 189 3.16 -12.11 -19.23
N ALA A 190 2.94 -13.31 -18.70
CA ALA A 190 1.61 -13.75 -18.26
C ALA A 190 1.05 -12.84 -17.15
N THR A 191 1.91 -12.37 -16.24
CA THR A 191 1.50 -11.41 -15.20
C THR A 191 1.08 -10.07 -15.81
N MET A 192 1.86 -9.55 -16.75
CA MET A 192 1.53 -8.29 -17.43
C MET A 192 0.21 -8.37 -18.21
N GLU A 193 -0.07 -9.50 -18.88
CA GLU A 193 -1.33 -9.74 -19.58
C GLU A 193 -2.53 -9.80 -18.63
N THR A 194 -2.39 -10.47 -17.48
CA THR A 194 -3.42 -10.46 -16.44
C THR A 194 -3.70 -9.05 -15.92
N ILE A 195 -2.66 -8.25 -15.68
CA ILE A 195 -2.81 -6.85 -15.23
C ILE A 195 -3.57 -6.01 -16.28
N VAL A 196 -3.37 -6.23 -17.58
CA VAL A 196 -4.18 -5.58 -18.64
C VAL A 196 -5.65 -5.96 -18.53
N GLY A 197 -5.95 -7.23 -18.30
CA GLY A 197 -7.32 -7.71 -18.08
C GLY A 197 -7.98 -7.03 -16.89
N MET A 198 -7.29 -6.99 -15.75
CA MET A 198 -7.77 -6.34 -14.52
C MET A 198 -7.99 -4.83 -14.71
N ARG A 199 -7.07 -4.13 -15.39
CA ARG A 199 -7.25 -2.71 -15.73
C ARG A 199 -8.51 -2.49 -16.56
N THR A 200 -8.76 -3.36 -17.52
CA THR A 200 -9.95 -3.28 -18.38
C THR A 200 -11.23 -3.47 -17.57
N GLN A 201 -11.25 -4.47 -16.68
CA GLN A 201 -12.39 -4.74 -15.80
C GLN A 201 -12.64 -3.58 -14.84
N LEU A 202 -11.61 -3.11 -14.14
CA LEU A 202 -11.72 -2.05 -13.14
C LEU A 202 -12.13 -0.71 -13.77
N LEU A 203 -11.57 -0.35 -14.93
CA LEU A 203 -12.03 0.82 -15.68
C LEU A 203 -13.48 0.66 -16.18
N GLY A 204 -13.86 -0.56 -16.57
CA GLY A 204 -15.24 -0.89 -16.91
C GLY A 204 -16.21 -0.61 -15.77
N GLN A 205 -15.86 -1.01 -14.55
CA GLN A 205 -16.67 -0.73 -13.36
C GLN A 205 -16.73 0.76 -13.02
N LEU A 206 -15.61 1.49 -13.10
CA LEU A 206 -15.63 2.95 -12.92
C LEU A 206 -16.54 3.67 -13.92
N ARG A 207 -16.66 3.16 -15.15
CA ARG A 207 -17.61 3.68 -16.13
C ARG A 207 -19.05 3.33 -15.79
N ALA A 208 -19.30 2.10 -15.34
CA ALA A 208 -20.62 1.64 -14.94
C ALA A 208 -21.17 2.42 -13.75
N SER A 209 -20.34 2.68 -12.72
CA SER A 209 -20.70 3.49 -11.54
C SER A 209 -20.66 5.00 -11.80
N GLY A 210 -20.34 5.45 -13.03
CA GLY A 210 -20.40 6.86 -13.42
C GLY A 210 -19.21 7.74 -13.02
N PHE A 211 -18.17 7.17 -12.39
CA PHE A 211 -16.92 7.88 -12.06
C PHE A 211 -16.10 8.28 -13.29
N VAL A 212 -16.22 7.53 -14.39
CA VAL A 212 -15.61 7.87 -15.68
C VAL A 212 -16.70 7.92 -16.74
N ARG A 213 -16.96 9.11 -17.27
CA ARG A 213 -18.03 9.36 -18.24
C ARG A 213 -17.54 9.20 -19.66
N ALA A 214 -18.45 8.93 -20.60
CA ALA A 214 -18.09 8.81 -22.01
C ALA A 214 -17.70 10.17 -22.64
N ARG A 215 -18.32 11.26 -22.19
CA ARG A 215 -18.11 12.64 -22.67
C ARG A 215 -18.42 13.63 -21.54
N GLY A 216 -17.84 14.83 -21.64
CA GLY A 216 -18.07 15.93 -20.68
C GLY A 216 -17.09 15.93 -19.52
N GLY A 217 -17.47 16.55 -18.39
CA GLY A 217 -16.69 16.48 -17.16
C GLY A 217 -16.55 15.03 -16.68
N ALA A 218 -15.38 14.68 -16.15
CA ALA A 218 -14.99 13.31 -15.81
C ALA A 218 -14.91 12.33 -16.99
N ASP A 219 -14.69 12.80 -18.24
CA ASP A 219 -14.27 11.90 -19.32
C ASP A 219 -12.85 11.33 -19.08
N ILE A 220 -12.46 10.34 -19.87
CA ILE A 220 -11.15 9.68 -19.69
C ILE A 220 -9.95 10.64 -19.78
N ARG A 221 -10.08 11.77 -20.49
CA ARG A 221 -9.01 12.77 -20.58
C ARG A 221 -9.01 13.65 -19.35
N ASP A 222 -10.19 14.09 -18.90
CA ASP A 222 -10.35 14.92 -17.70
C ASP A 222 -9.76 14.24 -16.46
N VAL A 223 -10.12 12.96 -16.22
CA VAL A 223 -9.62 12.17 -15.06
C VAL A 223 -8.13 11.79 -15.15
N ASN A 224 -7.43 12.25 -16.18
CA ASN A 224 -6.00 12.00 -16.41
C ASN A 224 -5.17 13.28 -16.60
N THR A 225 -5.73 14.46 -16.35
CA THR A 225 -5.04 15.75 -16.53
C THR A 225 -3.74 15.86 -15.70
N ASN A 226 -3.68 15.17 -14.55
CA ASN A 226 -2.53 15.19 -13.64
C ASN A 226 -1.73 13.87 -13.63
N SER A 227 -1.95 12.95 -14.59
CA SER A 227 -1.32 11.62 -14.59
C SER A 227 0.21 11.63 -14.71
N GLU A 228 0.78 12.68 -15.31
CA GLU A 228 2.24 12.87 -15.38
C GLU A 228 2.83 13.54 -14.13
N ASN A 229 1.98 14.08 -13.23
CA ASN A 229 2.43 14.71 -12.00
C ASN A 229 2.60 13.66 -10.90
N TRP A 230 3.82 13.18 -10.71
CA TRP A 230 4.12 12.15 -9.71
C TRP A 230 3.79 12.55 -8.27
N ALA A 231 3.78 13.84 -7.91
CA ALA A 231 3.37 14.25 -6.57
C ALA A 231 1.86 14.00 -6.34
N VAL A 232 1.03 14.24 -7.35
CA VAL A 232 -0.41 13.96 -7.33
C VAL A 232 -0.68 12.44 -7.35
N VAL A 233 0.12 11.67 -8.09
CA VAL A 233 0.04 10.21 -8.05
C VAL A 233 0.41 9.69 -6.65
N LYS A 234 1.46 10.22 -6.01
CA LYS A 234 1.81 9.88 -4.62
C LYS A 234 0.68 10.21 -3.64
N ALA A 235 -0.06 11.30 -3.84
CA ALA A 235 -1.21 11.63 -3.02
C ALA A 235 -2.29 10.54 -3.07
N ALA A 236 -2.66 10.08 -4.27
CA ALA A 236 -3.59 8.96 -4.42
C ALA A 236 -3.05 7.66 -3.79
N LEU A 237 -1.75 7.36 -3.98
CA LEU A 237 -1.11 6.21 -3.33
C LEU A 237 -1.20 6.29 -1.80
N VAL A 238 -0.94 7.45 -1.21
CA VAL A 238 -1.02 7.67 0.25
C VAL A 238 -2.44 7.46 0.75
N ALA A 239 -3.44 8.00 0.06
CA ALA A 239 -4.85 7.83 0.42
C ALA A 239 -5.31 6.36 0.43
N GLY A 240 -4.77 5.55 -0.48
CA GLY A 240 -5.05 4.12 -0.56
C GLY A 240 -4.21 3.26 0.39
N MET A 241 -3.01 3.71 0.73
CA MET A 241 -2.07 2.94 1.56
C MET A 241 -2.24 3.24 3.04
N TYR A 242 -2.76 4.40 3.44
CA TYR A 242 -3.01 4.69 4.85
C TYR A 242 -3.87 3.58 5.51
N PRO A 243 -3.45 3.03 6.68
CA PRO A 243 -2.42 3.51 7.60
C PRO A 243 -1.02 2.84 7.44
N ASN A 244 -0.72 2.21 6.31
CA ASN A 244 0.57 1.59 6.02
C ASN A 244 1.67 2.65 5.76
N LEU A 245 2.12 3.25 6.85
CA LEU A 245 3.17 4.27 6.87
C LEU A 245 4.38 3.80 7.67
N VAL A 246 5.53 4.31 7.29
CA VAL A 246 6.80 4.17 8.00
C VAL A 246 7.39 5.56 8.19
N HIS A 247 7.80 5.86 9.41
CA HIS A 247 8.55 7.06 9.75
C HIS A 247 10.05 6.74 9.80
N VAL A 248 10.84 7.70 9.35
CA VAL A 248 12.30 7.67 9.42
C VAL A 248 12.74 8.46 10.64
N ASP A 249 13.27 7.76 11.63
CA ASP A 249 13.98 8.42 12.72
C ASP A 249 15.43 8.66 12.27
N ARG A 250 15.77 9.94 12.04
CA ARG A 250 17.10 10.36 11.58
C ARG A 250 18.15 10.34 12.69
N GLU A 251 17.76 10.45 13.95
CA GLU A 251 18.67 10.45 15.09
C GLU A 251 19.16 9.02 15.36
N SER A 252 18.23 8.09 15.49
CA SER A 252 18.57 6.69 15.75
C SER A 252 18.85 5.88 14.48
N LEU A 253 18.63 6.47 13.30
CA LEU A 253 18.79 5.85 11.97
C LEU A 253 18.02 4.53 11.87
N VAL A 254 16.78 4.53 12.34
CA VAL A 254 15.86 3.39 12.25
C VAL A 254 14.57 3.78 11.54
N LEU A 255 13.92 2.76 10.98
CA LEU A 255 12.57 2.89 10.44
C LEU A 255 11.58 2.37 11.48
N THR A 256 10.55 3.15 11.76
CA THR A 256 9.48 2.79 12.69
C THR A 256 8.14 2.77 11.97
N GLY A 257 7.29 1.82 12.34
CA GLY A 257 5.88 1.79 11.94
C GLY A 257 4.98 2.14 13.14
N PRO A 258 3.66 2.17 12.95
CA PRO A 258 2.71 2.49 14.01
C PRO A 258 2.85 1.58 15.25
N LYS A 259 3.12 0.29 15.03
CA LYS A 259 3.28 -0.72 16.09
C LYS A 259 4.69 -1.31 16.14
N GLU A 260 5.49 -1.09 15.09
CA GLU A 260 6.80 -1.70 14.88
C GLU A 260 7.93 -0.74 15.24
N LYS A 261 8.68 -1.05 16.30
CA LYS A 261 9.88 -0.26 16.68
C LYS A 261 11.07 -0.44 15.73
N LYS A 262 11.09 -1.49 14.90
CA LYS A 262 12.21 -1.78 13.99
C LYS A 262 11.73 -2.38 12.68
N VAL A 263 11.78 -1.57 11.63
CA VAL A 263 11.40 -1.91 10.27
C VAL A 263 12.64 -1.92 9.36
N ARG A 264 12.61 -2.76 8.31
CA ARG A 264 13.63 -2.84 7.26
C ARG A 264 12.97 -2.89 5.89
N PHE A 265 13.68 -2.41 4.88
CA PHE A 265 13.30 -2.66 3.49
C PHE A 265 13.54 -4.12 3.12
N HIS A 266 12.51 -4.78 2.61
CA HIS A 266 12.63 -6.12 2.08
C HIS A 266 13.67 -6.14 0.93
N PRO A 267 14.48 -7.22 0.77
CA PRO A 267 15.56 -7.26 -0.22
C PRO A 267 15.17 -7.05 -1.68
N THR A 268 13.87 -7.16 -2.01
CA THR A 268 13.32 -6.94 -3.35
C THR A 268 12.92 -5.49 -3.61
N SER A 269 12.79 -4.66 -2.57
CA SER A 269 12.50 -3.24 -2.72
C SER A 269 13.70 -2.53 -3.35
N VAL A 270 13.42 -1.57 -4.24
CA VAL A 270 14.44 -0.69 -4.82
C VAL A 270 15.14 0.18 -3.78
N LEU A 271 14.53 0.37 -2.60
CA LEU A 271 15.12 1.11 -1.48
C LEU A 271 16.18 0.29 -0.71
N SER A 272 16.16 -1.04 -0.84
CA SER A 272 17.12 -1.96 -0.21
C SER A 272 18.47 -2.06 -0.97
N GLN A 273 19.01 -0.92 -1.44
CA GLN A 273 19.96 -0.89 -2.57
C GLN A 273 21.22 -1.78 -2.38
N PRO A 274 21.72 -2.45 -3.43
CA PRO A 274 22.88 -3.34 -3.36
C PRO A 274 24.19 -2.65 -2.97
N GLN A 275 24.33 -1.34 -3.23
CA GLN A 275 25.49 -0.57 -2.82
C GLN A 275 25.67 -0.57 -1.30
N TYR A 276 24.55 -0.53 -0.57
CA TYR A 276 24.53 -0.63 0.89
C TYR A 276 24.80 -2.06 1.39
N LYS A 277 24.70 -3.08 0.53
CA LYS A 277 25.05 -4.46 0.88
C LYS A 277 26.55 -4.74 0.85
N LYS A 278 27.37 -3.84 0.26
CA LYS A 278 28.84 -3.89 0.36
C LYS A 278 29.36 -3.28 1.66
N ILE A 279 28.50 -2.53 2.35
CA ILE A 279 28.75 -1.93 3.64
C ILE A 279 28.29 -2.95 4.71
N PRO A 280 28.97 -3.06 5.87
CA PRO A 280 28.50 -3.93 6.96
C PRO A 280 27.00 -3.70 7.26
N PRO A 281 26.21 -4.74 7.61
CA PRO A 281 24.74 -4.65 7.66
C PRO A 281 24.17 -3.53 8.53
N ALA A 282 24.85 -3.19 9.63
CA ALA A 282 24.48 -2.06 10.48
C ALA A 282 24.64 -0.71 9.74
N ASN A 283 25.74 -0.55 9.03
CA ASN A 283 26.12 0.67 8.33
C ASN A 283 25.38 0.80 6.98
N GLY A 284 24.98 -0.32 6.36
CA GLY A 284 24.21 -0.32 5.11
C GLY A 284 22.79 0.20 5.29
N GLN A 285 22.10 -0.19 6.38
CA GLN A 285 20.77 0.34 6.68
C GLN A 285 20.81 1.83 7.00
N ALA A 286 21.77 2.26 7.82
CA ALA A 286 22.01 3.67 8.15
C ALA A 286 22.23 4.52 6.88
N ALA A 287 23.11 4.08 5.98
CA ALA A 287 23.38 4.78 4.73
C ALA A 287 22.18 4.82 3.77
N ALA A 288 21.32 3.79 3.78
CA ALA A 288 20.08 3.80 3.01
C ALA A 288 19.08 4.83 3.56
N ILE A 289 18.98 4.94 4.88
CA ILE A 289 18.10 5.88 5.57
C ILE A 289 18.56 7.32 5.35
N GLN A 290 19.86 7.59 5.50
CA GLN A 290 20.42 8.93 5.27
C GLN A 290 20.21 9.43 3.83
N ALA A 291 20.16 8.52 2.87
CA ALA A 291 19.93 8.86 1.46
C ALA A 291 18.45 9.14 1.11
N LEU A 292 17.51 8.95 2.05
CA LEU A 292 16.10 9.23 1.81
C LEU A 292 15.83 10.74 1.82
N PRO A 293 15.12 11.27 0.82
CA PRO A 293 14.88 12.70 0.69
C PRO A 293 13.85 13.25 1.70
N THR A 294 13.02 12.38 2.29
CA THR A 294 12.01 12.76 3.29
C THR A 294 11.85 11.66 4.33
N ASP A 295 11.08 11.95 5.39
CA ASP A 295 11.01 11.11 6.57
C ASP A 295 9.81 10.16 6.59
N TRP A 296 9.03 10.15 5.52
CA TRP A 296 7.81 9.37 5.42
C TRP A 296 7.83 8.45 4.23
N LEU A 297 7.38 7.22 4.44
CA LEU A 297 7.21 6.23 3.39
C LEU A 297 5.87 5.53 3.54
N ILE A 298 5.27 5.17 2.41
CA ILE A 298 4.17 4.21 2.34
C ILE A 298 4.70 2.84 1.93
N TYR A 299 3.99 1.78 2.29
CA TYR A 299 4.27 0.42 1.87
C TYR A 299 2.98 -0.36 1.58
N ASP A 300 3.11 -1.42 0.79
CA ASP A 300 1.99 -2.32 0.44
C ASP A 300 1.89 -3.49 1.43
N GLU A 301 2.94 -4.32 1.52
CA GLU A 301 2.98 -5.46 2.43
C GLU A 301 4.02 -5.27 3.54
N MET A 302 3.68 -5.75 4.74
CA MET A 302 4.63 -5.96 5.83
C MET A 302 4.70 -7.43 6.19
N THR A 303 5.92 -7.97 6.29
CA THR A 303 6.17 -9.34 6.76
C THR A 303 7.04 -9.31 8.01
N ARG A 304 6.59 -9.99 9.06
CA ARG A 304 7.33 -10.06 10.33
C ARG A 304 8.19 -11.32 10.37
N ALA A 305 9.48 -11.13 10.64
CA ALA A 305 10.41 -12.21 10.95
C ALA A 305 11.00 -11.96 12.35
N HIS A 306 10.50 -12.68 13.36
CA HIS A 306 10.85 -12.47 14.77
C HIS A 306 10.58 -11.03 15.25
N ARG A 307 11.63 -10.30 15.66
CA ARG A 307 11.56 -8.92 16.18
C ARG A 307 11.68 -7.85 15.10
N ILE A 308 11.84 -8.22 13.83
CA ILE A 308 12.08 -7.30 12.72
C ILE A 308 10.94 -7.43 11.71
N ALA A 309 10.35 -6.29 11.36
CA ALA A 309 9.40 -6.20 10.26
C ALA A 309 10.11 -5.82 8.96
N ASN A 310 9.73 -6.46 7.86
CA ASN A 310 10.22 -6.14 6.52
C ASN A 310 9.07 -5.63 5.67
N VAL A 311 9.20 -4.40 5.16
CA VAL A 311 8.22 -3.78 4.27
C VAL A 311 8.59 -3.99 2.80
N ARG A 312 7.58 -4.22 1.97
CA ARG A 312 7.69 -4.40 0.52
C ARG A 312 6.91 -3.31 -0.22
N CYS A 313 7.29 -3.12 -1.49
CA CYS A 313 6.73 -2.11 -2.39
C CYS A 313 6.62 -0.74 -1.71
N CYS A 314 7.77 -0.11 -1.45
CA CYS A 314 7.82 1.11 -0.67
C CYS A 314 7.85 2.35 -1.57
N SER A 315 7.36 3.49 -1.09
CA SER A 315 7.53 4.77 -1.76
C SER A 315 7.70 5.90 -0.76
N VAL A 316 8.72 6.71 -1.00
CA VAL A 316 8.99 7.91 -0.21
C VAL A 316 7.97 8.99 -0.53
N VAL A 317 7.38 9.62 0.48
CA VAL A 317 6.32 10.63 0.39
C VAL A 317 6.66 11.85 1.25
N THR A 318 6.11 13.00 0.91
CA THR A 318 6.40 14.24 1.65
C THR A 318 5.52 14.33 2.91
N PRO A 319 5.96 15.04 3.96
CA PRO A 319 5.12 15.32 5.13
C PRO A 319 3.79 15.99 4.76
N VAL A 320 3.80 16.89 3.76
CA VAL A 320 2.58 17.56 3.26
C VAL A 320 1.60 16.57 2.61
N THR A 321 2.11 15.57 1.89
CA THR A 321 1.24 14.52 1.33
C THR A 321 0.63 13.66 2.44
N VAL A 322 1.40 13.37 3.50
CA VAL A 322 0.89 12.64 4.66
C VAL A 322 -0.15 13.48 5.40
N SER A 323 0.09 14.78 5.61
CA SER A 323 -0.84 15.65 6.32
C SER A 323 -2.20 15.80 5.64
N LEU A 324 -2.23 15.81 4.30
CA LEU A 324 -3.45 16.02 3.54
C LEU A 324 -4.26 14.74 3.28
N PHE A 325 -3.61 13.57 3.23
CA PHE A 325 -4.24 12.32 2.77
C PHE A 325 -4.25 11.19 3.80
N CYS A 326 -3.76 11.44 5.02
CA CYS A 326 -3.83 10.48 6.13
C CYS A 326 -4.74 10.99 7.24
N GLY A 327 -5.21 10.06 8.06
CA GLY A 327 -6.21 10.33 9.09
C GLY A 327 -7.65 10.17 8.56
N PRO A 328 -8.64 10.39 9.44
CA PRO A 328 -10.04 10.34 9.07
C PRO A 328 -10.40 11.52 8.16
N ALA A 329 -11.39 11.33 7.28
CA ALA A 329 -11.88 12.41 6.41
C ALA A 329 -12.39 13.65 7.15
N ARG A 330 -12.75 13.52 8.44
CA ARG A 330 -13.11 14.62 9.33
C ARG A 330 -12.20 14.59 10.55
N LEU A 331 -11.28 15.54 10.63
CA LEU A 331 -10.45 15.74 11.80
C LEU A 331 -11.29 16.33 12.96
N PRO A 332 -11.01 15.94 14.21
CA PRO A 332 -11.67 16.54 15.36
C PRO A 332 -11.26 18.01 15.50
N SER A 333 -12.10 18.83 16.15
CA SER A 333 -11.85 20.28 16.31
C SER A 333 -10.59 20.64 17.09
N ASN A 334 -10.02 19.68 17.83
CA ASN A 334 -8.78 19.81 18.59
C ASN A 334 -7.56 19.17 17.89
N ALA A 335 -7.70 18.81 16.61
CA ALA A 335 -6.63 18.19 15.83
C ALA A 335 -5.44 19.12 15.64
N LEU A 336 -5.67 20.42 15.49
CA LEU A 336 -4.63 21.43 15.43
C LEU A 336 -4.44 22.04 16.83
N GLN A 337 -3.24 21.94 17.37
CA GLN A 337 -2.86 22.56 18.64
C GLN A 337 -1.83 23.64 18.34
N GLU A 338 -2.20 24.90 18.54
CA GLU A 338 -1.27 26.02 18.44
C GLU A 338 -0.22 25.95 19.55
N PRO A 339 1.02 26.43 19.31
CA PRO A 339 2.05 26.49 20.32
C PRO A 339 1.56 27.34 21.50
N SER A 340 1.65 26.80 22.71
CA SER A 340 1.31 27.55 23.92
C SER A 340 2.32 28.67 24.12
N SER A 341 1.92 29.91 23.86
CA SER A 341 2.66 31.10 24.28
C SER A 341 2.63 31.20 25.80
N PHE A 342 3.54 30.50 26.49
CA PHE A 342 3.81 30.80 27.89
C PHE A 342 4.53 32.14 27.94
N GLY A 343 3.76 33.19 28.27
CA GLY A 343 4.31 34.45 28.77
C GLY A 343 5.03 34.19 30.07
N GLY A 344 6.36 34.25 30.04
CA GLY A 344 7.21 34.31 31.22
C GLY A 344 7.83 35.70 31.32
N ASP A 345 7.19 36.60 32.06
CA ASP A 345 7.90 37.70 32.72
C ASP A 345 8.86 37.05 33.73
N GLY A 346 10.13 36.94 33.36
CA GLY A 346 11.16 36.27 34.15
C GLY A 346 12.55 36.52 33.59
N VAL A 347 13.19 37.56 34.13
CA VAL A 347 14.54 38.06 33.85
C VAL A 347 15.64 36.97 33.82
N SER A 348 16.38 36.94 32.70
CA SER A 348 17.79 36.53 32.43
C SER A 348 18.44 35.31 33.11
N ASP A 349 19.05 34.41 32.34
CA ASP A 349 20.53 34.39 32.16
C ASP A 349 20.98 33.46 30.99
N ASN A 350 22.06 33.86 30.32
CA ASN A 350 22.63 33.28 29.09
C ASN A 350 22.92 31.76 29.13
N SER A 351 22.52 31.03 28.08
CA SER A 351 23.22 29.82 27.60
C SER A 351 23.02 29.58 26.10
N ASP A 352 24.10 29.59 25.33
CA ASP A 352 24.14 29.39 23.87
C ASP A 352 23.75 27.96 23.39
N SER A 353 23.19 27.12 24.27
CA SER A 353 22.65 25.79 23.95
C SER A 353 21.15 25.79 23.64
N GLU A 354 20.45 26.92 23.75
CA GLU A 354 18.97 26.99 23.66
C GLU A 354 18.43 27.31 22.26
N MET A 355 19.27 27.58 21.26
CA MET A 355 18.79 28.01 19.93
C MET A 355 18.06 26.91 19.11
N GLU A 356 18.35 25.62 19.34
CA GLU A 356 17.61 24.51 18.69
C GLU A 356 16.27 24.19 19.39
N ASP A 357 16.19 24.36 20.71
CA ASP A 357 14.93 24.16 21.45
C ASP A 357 13.94 25.31 21.23
N GLN A 358 14.41 26.55 21.02
CA GLN A 358 13.54 27.70 20.75
C GLN A 358 12.84 27.62 19.39
N THR A 359 13.45 26.98 18.39
CA THR A 359 12.88 26.86 17.04
C THR A 359 11.78 25.80 16.96
N THR A 360 11.85 24.74 17.79
CA THR A 360 10.78 23.74 17.89
C THR A 360 9.63 24.17 18.80
N ALA A 361 9.87 25.13 19.71
CA ALA A 361 8.87 25.65 20.65
C ALA A 361 7.71 26.41 19.99
N ASN A 362 7.89 26.91 18.75
CA ASN A 362 6.88 27.68 18.02
C ASN A 362 6.11 26.87 16.96
N LEU A 363 6.27 25.54 16.90
CA LEU A 363 5.59 24.72 15.89
C LEU A 363 4.20 24.28 16.37
N ALA A 364 3.20 24.43 15.51
CA ALA A 364 1.86 23.88 15.75
C ALA A 364 1.89 22.35 15.60
N LEU A 365 1.08 21.65 16.38
CA LEU A 365 0.96 20.19 16.34
C LEU A 365 -0.35 19.80 15.64
N LEU A 366 -0.24 19.14 14.49
CA LEU A 366 -1.37 18.54 13.79
C LEU A 366 -1.48 17.05 14.13
N LYS A 367 -2.58 16.68 14.78
CA LYS A 367 -2.93 15.29 15.13
C LYS A 367 -3.89 14.72 14.11
N LEU A 368 -3.38 13.83 13.25
CA LEU A 368 -4.16 13.18 12.21
C LEU A 368 -4.79 11.88 12.70
N ASP A 369 -4.13 11.20 13.63
CA ASP A 369 -4.56 9.94 14.24
C ASP A 369 -3.84 9.79 15.59
N GLU A 370 -4.24 8.82 16.40
CA GLU A 370 -3.69 8.57 17.76
C GLU A 370 -2.15 8.41 17.77
N TRP A 371 -1.58 7.93 16.67
CA TRP A 371 -0.15 7.66 16.52
C TRP A 371 0.53 8.58 15.50
N LEU A 372 -0.23 9.37 14.74
CA LEU A 372 0.27 10.18 13.63
C LEU A 372 0.14 11.67 13.96
N HIS A 373 1.26 12.25 14.36
CA HIS A 373 1.38 13.66 14.70
C HIS A 373 2.44 14.31 13.81
N LEU A 374 2.14 15.50 13.28
CA LEU A 374 3.05 16.29 12.47
C LEU A 374 3.24 17.66 13.11
N ARG A 375 4.48 18.17 13.06
CA ARG A 375 4.79 19.53 13.45
C ARG A 375 4.75 20.42 12.21
N LEU A 376 4.07 21.55 12.31
CA LEU A 376 3.86 22.50 11.23
C LEU A 376 4.30 23.89 11.67
N ASP A 377 4.80 24.67 10.73
CA ASP A 377 4.98 26.10 10.96
C ASP A 377 3.60 26.77 11.11
N PRO A 378 3.42 27.73 12.04
CA PRO A 378 2.13 28.39 12.30
C PRO A 378 1.51 29.12 11.10
N GLU A 379 2.32 29.49 10.10
CA GLU A 379 1.84 30.14 8.87
C GLU A 379 1.23 29.14 7.87
N VAL A 380 1.49 27.85 8.06
CA VAL A 380 1.02 26.74 7.20
C VAL A 380 -0.20 26.03 7.80
N SER A 381 -0.40 26.15 9.12
CA SER A 381 -1.58 25.66 9.85
C SER A 381 -2.80 26.54 9.64
#